data_AF-A0A3M7QLC4-F1
#
_entry.id   AF-A0A3M7QLC4-F1
#
_cell.length_a   1.000
_cell.length_b   1.000
_cell.length_c   1.000
_cell.angle_alpha   90.00
_cell.angle_beta   90.00
_cell.angle_gamma   90.00
#
_symmetry.space_group_name_H-M   'P 1'
#
loop_
_entity.id
_entity.type
_entity.pdbx_description
1 polymer ?
#
loop_
_entity_poly.entity_id
_entity_poly.type
_entity_poly.pdbx_seq_one_letter_code
_entity_poly.pdbx_strand_id
1 'polypeptide(L)'
;MIASSRTPANSPDLNQIKDLWHDWRWLRLSYGQIEIKIKRKLNIHFTINILWSRYLIFISPIGMKILGSATRWHFDGTFKICPTHFHQILSIHCLNQNRMFPAAYILLQNKELETYIKAFTSVKEILVSNNYALNVQDALTDFELALIQAIRIF
;
A
#
# COMPACT_ATOMS: atom_id res chain seq x y z
N MET A 1 -2.30 40.27 32.55
CA MET A 1 -2.41 39.01 31.80
C MET A 1 -3.90 38.66 31.74
N ILE A 2 -4.44 38.61 30.52
CA ILE A 2 -5.85 38.52 30.05
C ILE A 2 -6.30 37.04 30.14
N ALA A 3 -7.56 36.55 30.27
CA ALA A 3 -8.90 37.04 30.63
C ALA A 3 -9.83 35.81 30.88
N SER A 4 -11.03 36.10 31.42
CA SER A 4 -12.23 35.28 31.74
C SER A 4 -12.91 34.62 30.49
N SER A 5 -13.99 33.81 30.49
CA SER A 5 -14.82 32.97 31.38
C SER A 5 -16.07 32.51 30.58
N ARG A 6 -16.79 31.49 31.08
CA ARG A 6 -18.24 31.12 30.89
C ARG A 6 -18.70 30.05 29.86
N THR A 7 -19.75 29.36 30.32
CA THR A 7 -20.38 28.04 30.03
C THR A 7 -21.71 28.16 29.19
N PRO A 8 -22.63 27.17 29.15
CA PRO A 8 -22.80 26.02 28.22
C PRO A 8 -24.14 26.03 27.42
N ALA A 9 -24.33 25.23 26.34
CA ALA A 9 -25.67 25.02 25.75
C ALA A 9 -25.83 23.78 24.81
N ASN A 10 -26.89 23.00 25.12
CA ASN A 10 -27.94 22.41 24.26
C ASN A 10 -27.64 21.39 23.14
N SER A 11 -28.52 20.37 23.11
CA SER A 11 -28.59 19.27 22.14
C SER A 11 -28.73 19.75 20.69
N PRO A 12 -27.99 19.18 19.74
CA PRO A 12 -27.95 19.68 18.37
C PRO A 12 -29.22 19.34 17.58
N ASP A 13 -29.64 20.35 16.82
CA ASP A 13 -30.75 20.39 15.87
C ASP A 13 -30.72 19.21 14.87
N LEU A 14 -31.88 18.65 14.54
CA LEU A 14 -32.05 17.58 13.56
C LEU A 14 -31.56 17.98 12.15
N ASN A 15 -31.39 19.28 11.88
CA ASN A 15 -30.71 19.75 10.67
C ASN A 15 -29.17 19.71 10.76
N GLN A 16 -28.56 19.85 11.94
CA GLN A 16 -27.13 19.54 12.14
C GLN A 16 -26.84 18.03 11.99
N ILE A 17 -27.86 17.19 12.19
CA ILE A 17 -27.78 15.74 11.98
C ILE A 17 -27.74 15.37 10.49
N LYS A 18 -28.19 16.25 9.58
CA LYS A 18 -28.02 16.04 8.12
C LYS A 18 -26.60 16.30 7.63
N ASP A 19 -25.84 17.17 8.31
CA ASP A 19 -24.41 17.35 8.05
C ASP A 19 -23.55 16.17 8.55
N LEU A 20 -24.13 15.21 9.27
CA LEU A 20 -23.47 13.96 9.68
C LEU A 20 -23.18 13.00 8.52
N TRP A 21 -23.57 13.34 7.28
CA TRP A 21 -23.12 12.64 6.07
C TRP A 21 -21.70 13.05 5.63
N HIS A 22 -21.08 14.05 6.28
CA HIS A 22 -19.70 14.49 6.08
C HIS A 22 -18.72 13.99 7.16
N ASP A 23 -18.98 12.84 7.79
CA ASP A 23 -18.06 12.30 8.82
C ASP A 23 -16.80 11.67 8.21
N TRP A 24 -15.82 12.52 7.88
CA TRP A 24 -14.46 12.18 7.41
C TRP A 24 -13.52 11.71 8.53
N ARG A 25 -14.03 11.35 9.72
CA ARG A 25 -13.23 10.96 10.89
C ARG A 25 -12.41 9.66 10.74
N TRP A 26 -12.36 9.06 9.54
CA TRP A 26 -11.56 7.87 9.23
C TRP A 26 -10.34 8.11 8.33
N LEU A 27 -10.06 9.37 7.94
CA LEU A 27 -8.89 9.72 7.14
C LEU A 27 -7.98 10.66 7.93
N ARG A 28 -7.00 10.08 8.64
CA ARG A 28 -5.90 10.87 9.19
C ARG A 28 -4.91 11.15 8.07
N LEU A 29 -5.07 12.30 7.43
CA LEU A 29 -4.15 12.79 6.42
C LEU A 29 -2.82 13.18 7.09
N SER A 30 -1.80 12.35 6.88
CA SER A 30 -0.41 12.80 6.84
C SER A 30 0.05 12.62 5.39
N TYR A 31 0.73 13.62 4.84
CA TYR A 31 1.17 13.71 3.44
C TYR A 31 1.64 12.34 2.91
N GLY A 32 0.85 11.72 2.00
CA GLY A 32 1.25 10.56 1.21
C GLY A 32 0.58 9.21 1.53
N GLN A 33 -0.12 9.06 2.66
CA GLN A 33 -0.67 7.76 3.07
C GLN A 33 -2.20 7.77 3.19
N ILE A 34 -2.89 6.91 2.45
CA ILE A 34 -4.33 6.67 2.58
C ILE A 34 -4.53 5.31 3.28
N GLU A 35 -5.32 5.28 4.35
CA GLU A 35 -5.73 4.03 5.01
C GLU A 35 -7.14 3.66 4.52
N ILE A 36 -7.28 2.56 3.77
CA ILE A 36 -8.61 2.01 3.41
C ILE A 36 -8.85 0.75 4.23
N LYS A 37 -9.84 0.81 5.13
CA LYS A 37 -10.34 -0.35 5.87
C LYS A 37 -11.40 -1.08 5.03
N ILE A 38 -11.04 -2.25 4.48
CA ILE A 38 -11.99 -3.10 3.76
C ILE A 38 -12.90 -3.80 4.79
N LYS A 39 -14.21 -3.52 4.75
CA LYS A 39 -15.22 -4.18 5.61
C LYS A 39 -15.45 -5.65 5.18
N ARG A 40 -14.55 -6.55 5.56
CA ARG A 40 -14.83 -7.99 5.68
C ARG A 40 -14.03 -8.57 6.83
N LYS A 41 -14.66 -8.68 8.02
CA LYS A 41 -14.38 -9.51 9.23
C LYS A 41 -12.93 -9.90 9.60
N LEU A 42 -11.91 -9.29 9.01
CA LEU A 42 -10.49 -9.49 9.20
C LEU A 42 -9.86 -8.11 9.12
N ASN A 43 -9.30 -7.63 10.23
CA ASN A 43 -8.63 -6.33 10.30
C ASN A 43 -7.28 -6.40 9.56
N ILE A 44 -7.32 -6.41 8.23
CA ILE A 44 -6.11 -6.32 7.40
C ILE A 44 -5.88 -4.83 7.13
N HIS A 45 -4.90 -4.26 7.81
CA HIS A 45 -4.44 -2.90 7.53
C HIS A 45 -3.55 -2.95 6.28
N PHE A 46 -3.85 -2.11 5.30
CA PHE A 46 -2.99 -1.90 4.14
C PHE A 46 -2.50 -0.45 4.15
N THR A 47 -1.19 -0.28 3.97
CA THR A 47 -0.61 1.03 3.67
C THR A 47 -0.80 1.29 2.18
N ILE A 48 -1.46 2.39 1.82
CA ILE A 48 -1.63 2.84 0.44
C ILE A 48 -0.79 4.10 0.23
N ASN A 49 0.16 4.02 -0.69
CA ASN A 49 0.87 5.19 -1.20
C ASN A 49 0.34 5.51 -2.59
N ILE A 50 -0.23 6.71 -2.75
CA ILE A 50 -0.67 7.23 -4.05
C ILE A 50 0.34 8.28 -4.49
N LEU A 51 1.27 7.90 -5.34
CA LEU A 51 2.10 8.86 -6.08
C LEU A 51 1.35 9.20 -7.36
N TRP A 52 1.10 10.49 -7.57
CA TRP A 52 0.33 11.06 -8.68
C TRP A 52 0.46 10.25 -9.98
N SER A 53 -0.58 9.46 -10.25
CA SER A 53 -0.98 8.88 -11.54
C SER A 53 -0.11 7.79 -12.21
N ARG A 54 0.55 6.83 -11.52
CA ARG A 54 1.16 5.67 -12.24
C ARG A 54 1.08 4.27 -11.62
N TYR A 55 0.99 4.15 -10.29
CA TYR A 55 0.85 2.85 -9.63
C TYR A 55 0.26 2.97 -8.22
N LEU A 56 -0.25 1.86 -7.69
CA LEU A 56 -0.82 1.75 -6.35
C LEU A 56 -0.21 0.56 -5.63
N ILE A 57 0.33 0.78 -4.43
CA ILE A 57 0.97 -0.27 -3.63
C ILE A 57 0.08 -0.61 -2.43
N PHE A 58 -0.13 -1.91 -2.21
CA PHE A 58 -0.81 -2.48 -1.05
C PHE A 58 0.15 -3.41 -0.31
N ILE A 59 0.52 -3.03 0.91
CA ILE A 59 1.32 -3.87 1.81
C ILE A 59 0.72 -3.81 3.20
N SER A 60 0.52 -4.98 3.81
CA SER A 60 0.06 -5.06 5.21
C SER A 60 1.26 -5.12 6.17
N PRO A 61 1.08 -4.83 7.47
CA PRO A 61 2.16 -5.02 8.46
C PRO A 61 2.76 -6.43 8.46
N ILE A 62 1.93 -7.45 8.26
CA ILE A 62 2.38 -8.84 8.13
C ILE A 62 3.17 -9.03 6.83
N GLY A 63 2.69 -8.44 5.73
CA GLY A 63 3.40 -8.43 4.45
C GLY A 63 4.77 -7.78 4.55
N MET A 64 4.88 -6.63 5.22
CA MET A 64 6.16 -5.95 5.47
C MET A 64 7.12 -6.83 6.26
N LYS A 65 6.63 -7.49 7.32
CA LYS A 65 7.43 -8.44 8.09
C LYS A 65 7.94 -9.60 7.24
N ILE A 66 7.07 -10.18 6.40
CA ILE A 66 7.44 -11.28 5.50
C ILE A 66 8.52 -10.80 4.51
N LEU A 67 8.28 -9.69 3.81
CA LEU A 67 9.21 -9.11 2.84
C LEU A 67 10.57 -8.78 3.46
N GLY A 68 10.56 -8.14 4.64
CA GLY A 68 11.77 -7.73 5.35
C GLY A 68 12.59 -8.91 5.90
N SER A 69 11.97 -10.08 6.10
CA SER A 69 12.67 -11.29 6.56
C SER A 69 13.12 -12.22 5.43
N ALA A 70 12.59 -12.05 4.22
CA ALA A 70 12.80 -12.96 3.11
C ALA A 70 14.06 -12.62 2.32
N THR A 71 14.86 -13.65 2.02
CA THR A 71 16.02 -13.54 1.12
C THR A 71 15.68 -13.82 -0.34
N ARG A 72 14.50 -14.38 -0.62
CA ARG A 72 14.02 -14.64 -1.98
C ARG A 72 12.63 -14.09 -2.19
N TRP A 73 12.47 -13.31 -3.25
CA TRP A 73 11.19 -12.73 -3.66
C TRP A 73 10.71 -13.36 -4.97
N HIS A 74 9.40 -13.53 -5.10
CA HIS A 74 8.77 -14.09 -6.28
C HIS A 74 7.78 -13.06 -6.82
N PHE A 75 7.89 -12.72 -8.09
CA PHE A 75 7.08 -11.72 -8.76
C PHE A 75 6.14 -12.42 -9.74
N ASP A 76 4.85 -12.19 -9.60
CA ASP A 76 3.80 -12.79 -10.44
C ASP A 76 2.86 -11.69 -10.95
N GLY A 77 2.83 -11.50 -12.27
CA GLY A 77 2.04 -10.48 -12.94
C GLY A 77 0.73 -11.06 -13.48
N THR A 78 -0.41 -10.61 -12.95
CA THR A 78 -1.74 -11.05 -13.42
C THR A 78 -2.50 -9.95 -14.15
N PHE A 79 -3.03 -10.32 -15.33
CA PHE A 79 -3.76 -9.41 -16.25
C PHE A 79 -5.28 -9.56 -16.15
N LYS A 80 -5.77 -10.75 -15.76
CA LYS A 80 -7.18 -11.15 -15.93
C LYS A 80 -8.15 -10.41 -15.02
N ILE A 81 -7.66 -9.74 -13.96
CA ILE A 81 -8.48 -9.16 -12.89
C ILE A 81 -8.05 -7.71 -12.60
N CYS A 82 -7.52 -7.00 -13.60
CA CYS A 82 -7.06 -5.63 -13.39
C CYS A 82 -8.23 -4.63 -13.44
N PRO A 83 -8.35 -3.67 -12.49
CA PRO A 83 -9.33 -2.60 -12.58
C PRO A 83 -9.13 -1.75 -13.84
N THR A 84 -10.20 -1.13 -14.36
CA THR A 84 -10.24 -0.43 -15.66
C THR A 84 -9.15 0.63 -15.91
N HIS A 85 -8.49 1.12 -14.86
CA HIS A 85 -7.43 2.14 -14.96
C HIS A 85 -6.01 1.60 -14.78
N PHE A 86 -5.84 0.28 -14.67
CA PHE A 86 -4.55 -0.37 -14.51
C PHE A 86 -4.37 -1.46 -15.57
N HIS A 87 -3.13 -1.66 -15.99
CA HIS A 87 -2.78 -2.64 -17.01
C HIS A 87 -2.53 -4.02 -16.41
N GLN A 88 -2.02 -4.07 -15.17
CA GLN A 88 -1.71 -5.30 -14.48
C GLN A 88 -1.71 -5.14 -12.96
N ILE A 89 -1.90 -6.26 -12.27
CA ILE A 89 -1.59 -6.40 -10.85
C ILE A 89 -0.33 -7.24 -10.76
N LEU A 90 0.74 -6.66 -10.24
CA LEU A 90 1.95 -7.38 -9.86
C LEU A 90 1.83 -7.79 -8.39
N SER A 91 2.02 -9.07 -8.10
CA SER A 91 2.07 -9.59 -6.75
C SER A 91 3.49 -10.01 -6.38
N ILE A 92 3.91 -9.66 -5.17
CA ILE A 92 5.20 -10.07 -4.61
C ILE A 92 4.93 -11.11 -3.54
N HIS A 93 5.53 -12.29 -3.73
CA HIS A 93 5.41 -13.41 -2.82
C HIS A 93 6.74 -13.77 -2.20
N CYS A 94 6.69 -14.23 -0.96
CA CYS A 94 7.86 -14.78 -0.29
C CYS A 94 7.52 -16.10 0.38
N LEU A 95 8.51 -16.97 0.47
CA LEU A 95 8.41 -18.18 1.26
C LEU A 95 8.57 -17.84 2.74
N ASN A 96 7.63 -18.26 3.56
CA ASN A 96 7.73 -18.22 5.01
C ASN A 96 7.23 -19.55 5.57
N GLN A 97 8.01 -20.21 6.44
CA GLN A 97 7.64 -21.53 7.02
C GLN A 97 7.16 -22.54 5.96
N ASN A 98 7.89 -22.67 4.85
CA ASN A 98 7.59 -23.58 3.72
C ASN A 98 6.24 -23.32 3.03
N ARG A 99 5.66 -22.13 3.18
CA ARG A 99 4.45 -21.71 2.47
C ARG A 99 4.70 -20.40 1.73
N MET A 100 4.17 -20.31 0.52
CA MET A 100 4.23 -19.09 -0.29
C MET A 100 3.14 -18.12 0.17
N PHE A 101 3.50 -16.88 0.46
CA PHE A 101 2.55 -15.83 0.86
C PHE A 101 2.62 -14.63 -0.07
N PRO A 102 1.48 -14.12 -0.57
CA PRO A 102 1.45 -12.82 -1.23
C PRO A 102 1.64 -11.72 -0.18
N ALA A 103 2.80 -11.09 -0.19
CA ALA A 103 3.18 -10.12 0.82
C ALA A 103 2.90 -8.68 0.39
N ALA A 104 2.89 -8.39 -0.92
CA ALA A 104 2.52 -7.10 -1.47
C ALA A 104 1.79 -7.25 -2.81
N TYR A 105 0.98 -6.25 -3.13
CA TYR A 105 0.36 -6.07 -4.44
C TYR A 105 0.65 -4.68 -4.97
N ILE A 106 0.92 -4.59 -6.27
CA ILE A 106 1.18 -3.35 -6.98
C ILE A 106 0.30 -3.30 -8.21
N LEU A 107 -0.62 -2.35 -8.27
CA LEU A 107 -1.40 -2.08 -9.47
C LEU A 107 -0.58 -1.11 -10.32
N LEU A 108 -0.28 -1.49 -11.55
CA LEU A 108 0.59 -0.73 -12.45
C LEU A 108 -0.22 -0.26 -13.65
N GLN A 109 -0.08 1.01 -14.03
CA GLN A 109 -0.81 1.56 -15.18
C GLN A 109 -0.21 1.16 -16.53
N ASN A 110 1.07 0.75 -16.56
CA ASN A 110 1.74 0.25 -17.75
C ASN A 110 2.84 -0.77 -17.36
N LYS A 111 3.53 -1.30 -18.37
CA LYS A 111 4.61 -2.30 -18.25
C LYS A 111 6.00 -1.71 -18.54
N GLU A 112 6.13 -0.40 -18.38
CA GLU A 112 7.39 0.27 -18.68
C GLU A 112 8.39 0.04 -17.54
N LEU A 113 9.67 -0.11 -17.90
CA LEU A 113 10.77 -0.27 -16.96
C LEU A 113 10.76 0.83 -15.89
N GLU A 114 10.54 2.08 -16.29
CA GLU A 114 10.52 3.23 -15.39
C GLU A 114 9.41 3.11 -14.32
N THR A 115 8.25 2.59 -14.69
CA THR A 115 7.12 2.39 -13.77
C THR A 115 7.46 1.31 -12.74
N TYR A 116 8.08 0.22 -13.16
CA TYR A 116 8.55 -0.81 -12.22
C TYR A 116 9.63 -0.30 -11.28
N ILE A 117 10.64 0.41 -11.79
CA ILE A 117 11.71 1.00 -10.97
C ILE A 117 11.09 1.89 -9.89
N LYS A 118 10.22 2.83 -10.28
CA LYS A 118 9.56 3.73 -9.34
C LYS A 118 8.74 2.97 -8.29
N ALA A 119 7.95 1.98 -8.71
CA ALA A 119 7.14 1.19 -7.80
C ALA A 119 8.01 0.42 -6.79
N PHE A 120 9.09 -0.21 -7.24
CA PHE A 120 10.01 -0.95 -6.38
C PHE A 120 10.80 -0.04 -5.45
N THR A 121 11.23 1.13 -5.90
CA THR A 121 11.82 2.15 -5.03
C THR A 121 10.87 2.52 -3.91
N SER A 122 9.58 2.75 -4.21
CA SER A 122 8.59 3.02 -3.16
C SER A 122 8.37 1.84 -2.22
N VAL A 123 8.36 0.59 -2.70
CA VAL A 123 8.31 -0.60 -1.81
C VAL A 123 9.51 -0.60 -0.85
N LYS A 124 10.71 -0.32 -1.35
CA LYS A 124 11.93 -0.25 -0.55
C LYS A 124 11.86 0.86 0.50
N GLU A 125 11.42 2.05 0.12
CA GLU A 125 11.20 3.18 1.03
C GLU A 125 10.17 2.87 2.12
N ILE A 126 9.06 2.22 1.77
CA ILE A 126 8.05 1.77 2.75
C ILE A 126 8.68 0.81 3.77
N LEU A 127 9.47 -0.17 3.31
CA LEU A 127 10.09 -1.15 4.21
C LEU A 127 11.17 -0.52 5.10
N VAL A 128 12.04 0.31 4.52
CA VAL A 128 13.13 0.99 5.25
C VAL A 128 12.57 1.99 6.27
N SER A 129 11.56 2.78 5.90
CA SER A 129 10.90 3.72 6.84
C SER A 129 10.18 3.03 7.99
N ASN A 130 9.85 1.74 7.83
CA ASN A 130 9.29 0.88 8.87
C ASN A 130 10.35 0.00 9.56
N ASN A 131 11.64 0.37 9.48
CA ASN A 131 12.78 -0.28 10.13
C ASN A 131 13.09 -1.72 9.67
N TYR A 132 12.74 -2.07 8.43
CA TYR A 132 13.17 -3.34 7.83
C TYR A 132 14.45 -3.15 7.00
N ALA A 133 15.47 -3.94 7.30
CA ALA A 133 16.68 -4.06 6.48
C ALA A 133 16.49 -5.17 5.44
N LEU A 134 16.50 -4.82 4.16
CA LEU A 134 16.30 -5.79 3.08
C LEU A 134 17.59 -6.56 2.80
N ASN A 135 17.48 -7.88 2.68
CA ASN A 135 18.57 -8.80 2.32
C ASN A 135 18.10 -9.74 1.20
N VAL A 136 17.53 -9.18 0.14
CA VAL A 136 17.05 -9.95 -1.02
C VAL A 136 18.26 -10.38 -1.84
N GLN A 137 18.44 -11.70 -1.98
CA GLN A 137 19.55 -12.33 -2.69
C GLN A 137 19.10 -12.86 -4.05
N ASP A 138 17.88 -13.42 -4.10
CA ASP A 138 17.34 -14.03 -5.30
C ASP A 138 15.93 -13.49 -5.62
N ALA A 139 15.61 -13.49 -6.90
CA ALA A 139 14.29 -13.19 -7.39
C ALA A 139 13.85 -14.21 -8.44
N LEU A 140 12.59 -14.65 -8.37
CA LEU A 140 11.94 -15.40 -9.44
C LEU A 140 10.84 -14.53 -10.05
N THR A 141 10.74 -14.50 -11.37
CA THR A 141 9.75 -13.69 -12.06
C THR A 141 9.37 -14.34 -13.38
N ASP A 142 8.26 -13.90 -13.97
CA ASP A 142 7.92 -14.21 -15.35
C ASP A 142 8.90 -13.59 -16.35
N PHE A 143 8.85 -14.05 -17.60
CA PHE A 143 9.73 -13.64 -18.71
C PHE A 143 9.54 -12.20 -19.20
N GLU A 144 8.89 -11.33 -18.43
CA GLU A 144 8.67 -9.93 -18.82
C GLU A 144 9.98 -9.12 -18.69
N LEU A 145 10.51 -8.67 -19.83
CA LEU A 145 11.83 -8.03 -19.90
C LEU A 145 11.96 -6.79 -19.01
N ALA A 146 10.97 -5.90 -19.01
CA ALA A 146 10.99 -4.67 -18.20
C ALA A 146 10.99 -4.99 -16.70
N LEU A 147 10.23 -6.00 -16.27
CA LEU A 147 10.20 -6.48 -14.90
C LEU A 147 11.54 -7.09 -14.49
N ILE A 148 12.12 -7.96 -15.33
CA ILE A 148 13.44 -8.55 -15.11
C ILE A 148 14.51 -7.45 -14.95
N GLN A 149 14.49 -6.46 -15.83
CA GLN A 149 15.43 -5.33 -15.79
C GLN A 149 15.26 -4.51 -14.50
N ALA A 150 14.02 -4.23 -14.07
CA ALA A 150 13.77 -3.51 -12.83
C ALA A 150 14.26 -4.28 -11.59
N ILE A 151 14.01 -5.60 -11.53
CA ILE A 151 14.46 -6.47 -10.44
C ILE A 151 16.00 -6.47 -10.34
N ARG A 152 16.72 -6.42 -11.46
CA ARG A 152 18.19 -6.37 -11.45
C ARG A 152 18.76 -5.08 -10.85
N ILE A 153 17.95 -4.02 -10.77
CA ILE A 153 18.35 -2.70 -10.25
C ILE A 153 17.87 -2.49 -8.80
N PHE A 154 16.97 -3.35 -8.30
CA PHE A 154 16.30 -3.26 -7.00
C PHE A 154 17.27 -3.43 -5.80
#